data_AF-A0A529QRZ4-F1
#
_entry.id   AF-A0A529QRZ4-F1
#
_cell.length_a   1.000
_cell.length_b   1.000
_cell.length_c   1.000
_cell.angle_alpha   90.00
_cell.angle_beta   90.00
_cell.angle_gamma   90.00
#
_symmetry.space_group_name_H-M   'P 1'
#
loop_
_entity.id
_entity.type
_entity.pdbx_description
1 polymer ?
#
loop_
_entity_poly.entity_id
_entity_poly.type
_entity_poly.pdbx_seq_one_letter_code
_entity_poly.pdbx_strand_id
1 'polypeptide(L)'
;AMPGDRLLDGASQLMMQSIIANKLQQSTPDILIRPKVSKYRVLDFLKIEALMAETAEIKDELKRAVEKAVARHGGKRGKKKVV
;
A
#
# COMPACT_ATOMS: atom_id res chain seq x y z
N ALA A 1 -19.67 17.52 4.68
CA ALA A 1 -18.28 17.91 5.03
C ALA A 1 -18.26 19.41 5.21
N MET A 2 -17.84 19.85 6.40
CA MET A 2 -17.76 21.27 6.73
C MET A 2 -16.54 21.89 6.03
N PRO A 3 -16.47 23.23 5.83
CA PRO A 3 -15.42 23.86 5.02
C PRO A 3 -13.98 23.64 5.53
N GLY A 4 -13.78 23.29 6.81
CA GLY A 4 -12.47 23.12 7.44
C GLY A 4 -11.78 21.75 7.26
N ASP A 5 -12.52 20.70 6.89
CA ASP A 5 -11.99 19.32 6.92
C ASP A 5 -10.95 19.07 5.82
N ARG A 6 -11.08 19.72 4.65
CA ARG A 6 -10.20 19.49 3.49
C ARG A 6 -8.74 19.86 3.74
N LEU A 7 -8.51 20.88 4.57
CA LEU A 7 -7.14 21.32 4.91
C LEU A 7 -6.45 20.28 5.80
N LEU A 8 -7.18 19.74 6.78
CA LEU A 8 -6.67 18.74 7.70
C LEU A 8 -6.47 17.39 7.01
N ASP A 9 -7.39 17.00 6.12
CA ASP A 9 -7.28 15.80 5.29
C ASP A 9 -6.04 15.86 4.39
N GLY A 10 -5.85 16.99 3.69
CA GLY A 10 -4.70 17.22 2.81
C GLY A 10 -3.38 17.29 3.58
N ALA A 11 -3.35 17.99 4.71
CA ALA A 11 -2.17 18.07 5.59
C ALA A 11 -1.76 16.69 6.10
N SER A 12 -2.74 15.88 6.53
CA SER A 12 -2.51 14.50 6.96
C SER A 12 -1.99 13.62 5.82
N GLN A 13 -2.52 13.80 4.62
CA GLN A 13 -2.05 13.10 3.42
C GLN A 13 -0.59 13.44 3.10
N LEU A 14 -0.21 14.71 3.14
CA LEU A 14 1.17 15.15 2.92
C LEU A 14 2.12 14.57 3.98
N MET A 15 1.74 14.63 5.25
CA MET A 15 2.52 14.05 6.35
C MET A 15 2.74 12.55 6.13
N MET A 16 1.70 11.81 5.75
CA MET A 16 1.82 10.37 5.44
C MET A 16 2.78 10.12 4.26
N GLN A 17 2.70 10.91 3.19
CA GLN A 17 3.62 10.77 2.05
C GLN A 17 5.07 11.01 2.47
N SER A 18 5.34 12.01 3.31
CA SER A 18 6.68 12.27 3.86
C SER A 18 7.19 11.11 4.71
N ILE A 19 6.35 10.54 5.58
CA ILE A 19 6.71 9.37 6.40
C ILE A 19 7.02 8.16 5.50
N ILE A 20 6.18 7.89 4.48
CA ILE A 20 6.38 6.78 3.54
C ILE A 20 7.68 6.98 2.77
N ALA A 21 7.94 8.18 2.25
CA ALA A 21 9.17 8.48 1.51
C ALA A 21 10.42 8.24 2.37
N ASN A 22 10.41 8.69 3.61
CA ASN A 22 11.52 8.46 4.54
C ASN A 22 11.71 6.97 4.86
N LYS A 23 10.61 6.23 5.12
CA LYS A 23 10.68 4.78 5.35
C LYS A 23 11.27 4.02 4.15
N LEU A 24 10.93 4.43 2.93
CA LEU A 24 11.46 3.82 1.70
C LEU A 24 12.94 4.10 1.47
N GLN A 25 13.47 5.23 1.95
CA GLN A 25 14.91 5.52 1.93
C GLN A 25 15.69 4.62 2.90
N GLN A 26 15.10 4.29 4.06
CA GLN A 26 15.75 3.47 5.08
C GLN A 26 15.68 1.97 4.78
N SER A 27 14.58 1.50 4.20
CA SER A 27 14.41 0.09 3.85
C SER A 27 13.40 -0.07 2.73
N THR A 28 13.81 -0.73 1.66
CA THR A 28 12.92 -1.07 0.55
C THR A 28 12.10 -2.31 0.89
N PRO A 29 10.76 -2.23 0.91
CA PRO A 29 9.92 -3.40 1.14
C PRO A 29 9.98 -4.35 -0.06
N ASP A 30 9.80 -5.65 0.18
CA ASP A 30 9.72 -6.65 -0.89
C ASP A 30 8.56 -6.36 -1.86
N ILE A 31 7.47 -5.78 -1.35
CA ILE A 31 6.28 -5.40 -2.12
C ILE A 31 5.75 -4.07 -1.59
N LEU A 32 5.61 -3.08 -2.49
CA LEU A 32 4.92 -1.82 -2.22
C LEU A 32 3.78 -1.65 -3.22
N ILE A 33 2.56 -1.49 -2.72
CA ILE A 33 1.37 -1.27 -3.54
C ILE A 33 0.96 0.20 -3.43
N ARG A 34 0.67 0.83 -4.56
CA ARG A 34 0.15 2.21 -4.63
C ARG A 34 -1.10 2.25 -5.51
N PRO A 35 -2.27 1.81 -4.99
CA PRO A 35 -3.49 1.83 -5.76
C PRO A 35 -3.90 3.28 -6.07
N LYS A 36 -4.48 3.52 -7.25
CA LYS A 36 -4.90 4.85 -7.71
C LYS A 36 -6.22 5.29 -7.04
N VAL A 37 -6.21 5.40 -5.71
CA VAL A 37 -7.40 5.71 -4.91
C VAL A 37 -7.55 7.20 -4.58
N SER A 38 -6.61 8.05 -5.02
CA SER A 38 -6.59 9.48 -4.71
C SER A 38 -7.81 10.27 -5.22
N LYS A 39 -8.61 9.68 -6.11
CA LYS A 39 -9.86 10.26 -6.61
C LYS A 39 -11.03 10.15 -5.62
N TYR A 40 -10.94 9.22 -4.68
CA TYR A 40 -11.97 8.94 -3.69
C TYR A 40 -11.67 9.76 -2.43
N ARG A 41 -12.70 10.40 -1.88
CA ARG A 41 -12.56 11.15 -0.63
C ARG A 41 -12.56 10.20 0.54
N VAL A 42 -11.95 10.65 1.65
CA VAL A 42 -12.07 9.99 2.94
C VAL A 42 -13.57 9.95 3.31
N LEU A 43 -14.07 8.76 3.70
CA LEU A 43 -15.48 8.48 4.00
C LEU A 43 -16.47 8.54 2.81
N ASP A 44 -16.02 8.41 1.55
CA ASP A 44 -16.91 8.32 0.37
C ASP A 44 -17.47 6.90 0.19
N PHE A 45 -18.28 6.42 1.14
CA PHE A 45 -18.79 5.05 1.18
C PHE A 45 -19.70 4.69 0.00
N LEU A 46 -20.39 5.67 -0.60
CA LEU A 46 -21.29 5.45 -1.73
C LEU A 46 -20.57 5.02 -3.01
N LYS A 47 -19.25 5.24 -3.08
CA LYS A 47 -18.43 4.86 -4.25
C LYS A 47 -17.58 3.62 -4.02
N ILE A 48 -17.87 2.85 -2.96
CA ILE A 48 -17.08 1.66 -2.61
C ILE A 48 -17.07 0.63 -3.74
N GLU A 49 -18.19 0.40 -4.42
CA GLU A 49 -18.28 -0.57 -5.52
C GLU A 49 -17.42 -0.15 -6.72
N ALA A 50 -17.48 1.13 -7.09
CA ALA A 50 -16.64 1.69 -8.15
C ALA A 50 -15.15 1.62 -7.79
N LEU A 51 -14.80 1.97 -6.55
CA LEU A 51 -13.44 1.86 -6.02
C LEU A 51 -12.92 0.41 -6.07
N MET A 52 -13.74 -0.56 -5.67
CA MET A 52 -13.38 -1.98 -5.69
C MET A 52 -13.24 -2.51 -7.12
N ALA A 53 -14.13 -2.11 -8.04
CA ALA A 53 -14.02 -2.47 -9.44
C ALA A 53 -12.74 -1.90 -10.08
N GLU A 54 -12.43 -0.62 -9.84
CA GLU A 54 -11.22 0.02 -10.38
C GLU A 54 -9.91 -0.53 -9.79
N THR A 55 -9.96 -1.11 -8.59
CA THR A 55 -8.79 -1.69 -7.93
C THR A 55 -8.72 -3.22 -8.05
N ALA A 56 -9.66 -3.84 -8.76
CA ALA A 56 -9.72 -5.30 -8.92
C ALA A 56 -8.45 -5.87 -9.57
N GLU A 57 -7.90 -5.20 -10.59
CA GLU A 57 -6.70 -5.64 -11.31
C GLU A 57 -5.46 -5.73 -10.39
N ILE A 58 -5.40 -4.87 -9.38
CA ILE A 58 -4.29 -4.82 -8.41
C ILE A 58 -4.21 -6.11 -7.61
N LYS A 59 -5.36 -6.78 -7.38
CA LYS A 59 -5.41 -8.04 -6.63
C LYS A 59 -4.60 -9.14 -7.32
N ASP A 60 -4.73 -9.27 -8.64
CA ASP A 60 -4.03 -10.32 -9.39
C ASP A 60 -2.54 -10.02 -9.53
N GLU A 61 -2.18 -8.76 -9.75
CA GLU A 61 -0.78 -8.30 -9.73
C GLU A 61 -0.14 -8.57 -8.36
N LEU A 62 -0.85 -8.24 -7.28
CA LEU A 62 -0.38 -8.47 -5.92
C LEU A 62 -0.19 -9.95 -5.64
N LYS A 63 -1.14 -10.81 -6.03
CA LYS A 63 -1.05 -12.25 -5.80
C LYS A 63 0.23 -12.82 -6.42
N ARG A 64 0.53 -12.44 -7.67
CA ARG A 64 1.76 -12.85 -8.37
C ARG A 64 3.02 -12.29 -7.71
N ALA A 65 2.99 -11.04 -7.22
CA ALA A 65 4.11 -10.44 -6.50
C ALA A 65 4.37 -11.17 -5.17
N VAL A 66 3.32 -11.53 -4.43
CA VAL A 66 3.40 -12.30 -3.19
C VAL A 66 3.97 -13.69 -3.44
N GLU A 67 3.49 -14.42 -4.46
CA GLU A 67 4.03 -15.73 -4.83
C GLU A 67 5.53 -15.68 -5.10
N LYS A 68 6.01 -14.67 -5.86
CA LYS A 68 7.43 -14.45 -6.12
C LYS A 68 8.22 -14.12 -4.85
N ALA A 69 7.70 -13.26 -3.98
CA ALA A 69 8.34 -12.89 -2.72
C ALA A 69 8.45 -14.09 -1.78
N VAL A 70 7.39 -14.90 -1.66
CA VAL A 70 7.36 -16.11 -0.85
C VAL A 70 8.34 -17.15 -1.39
N ALA A 71 8.40 -17.37 -2.71
CA ALA A 71 9.38 -18.28 -3.31
C ALA A 71 10.83 -17.84 -3.02
N ARG A 72 11.11 -16.53 -3.11
CA ARG A 72 12.42 -15.94 -2.77
C ARG A 72 12.81 -16.14 -1.30
N HIS A 73 11.84 -16.04 -0.38
CA HIS A 73 12.07 -16.21 1.06
C HIS A 73 12.06 -17.68 1.51
N GLY A 74 11.34 -18.56 0.82
CA GLY A 74 11.26 -20.00 1.07
C GLY A 74 12.58 -20.76 0.90
N GLY A 75 13.54 -20.21 0.18
CA GLY A 75 14.90 -20.78 0.04
C GLY A 75 15.87 -20.46 1.18
N LYS A 76 15.55 -19.52 2.09
CA LYS A 76 16.48 -19.06 3.15
C LYS A 76 16.27 -19.70 4.52
N ARG A 77 15.27 -20.57 4.70
CA ARG A 77 14.91 -21.12 6.02
C ARG A 77 15.50 -22.51 6.32
N GLY A 78 16.65 -22.84 5.71
CA GLY A 78 17.27 -24.17 5.78
C GLY A 78 18.72 -24.25 6.28
N LYS A 79 19.39 -23.15 6.66
CA LYS A 79 20.76 -23.20 7.22
C LYS A 79 20.96 -22.23 8.38
N LYS A 80 20.25 -22.46 9.50
CA LYS A 80 20.83 -22.08 10.80
C LYS A 80 21.59 -23.30 11.30
N LYS A 81 22.85 -23.43 10.87
CA LYS A 81 23.79 -24.39 11.43
C LYS A 81 23.95 -24.00 12.90
N VAL A 82 23.34 -24.77 13.78
CA VAL A 82 23.70 -24.78 15.20
C VAL A 82 25.14 -25.27 15.24
N VAL A 83 26.05 -24.36 15.57
CA VAL A 83 27.38 -24.68 16.08
C VAL A 83 27.33 -24.34 17.56
#